data_AF-A0A2E4Z8S4-F1
#
_entry.id   AF-A0A2E4Z8S4-F1
#
_cell.length_a   1.000
_cell.length_b   1.000
_cell.length_c   1.000
_cell.angle_alpha   90.00
_cell.angle_beta   90.00
_cell.angle_gamma   90.00
#
_symmetry.space_group_name_H-M   'P 1'
#
loop_
_entity.id
_entity.type
_entity.pdbx_description
1 polymer ?
#
loop_
_entity_poly.entity_id
_entity_poly.type
_entity_poly.pdbx_seq_one_letter_code
_entity_poly.pdbx_strand_id
1 'polypeptide(L)'
;MDARIKSGHDEGGMGLISLKLEVGERFSSRLHSGVPIATVAANTERTGGTMADEDGAVEWKKPEWWHDARFKEFEDWLIDGPAGEWPRFYESRDLSPLQRKLVSENAALLTAADGGKGWSARVQAFESAIGSLAEVNRKTARAAFRIHFDRHVFSASERNFFSYRFPCSVSFVGAKFGDGDVNFSGAEFGDGDVRFDRTTFGNGEVLFSDAKFSDGDVWFAGANFGDGDVSFSGATFGAGVISFEASFGKGEVSLFQTRFGDGFVIFPNPTMTETDFEADCMVVEGSLFVRAHFPKSAKFRQLTVGGNADFSGSTFAQIPDFTDAKFDRPPEVAGMVVPAPKLSKLQKQVGVARFTSVLFELAQDPDDVLKLRKLKAMALSVHDHEKDGDFFAAEMLAKRGTETTSFWGLAFNTLYWKLSNFGQSFTQPLRWLARSFLLFAALNVLVVSIGNPNSLTTIASRSLAVVFSAFLSLKNSIPLLGSLFRFAPAPEGHVSWFQGYYDTLEAYPATVDWLIGLGVVQNIFGGVLLFLFLLALRNRFRLK
;
A
#
# COMPACT_ATOMS: atom_id res chain seq x y z
N MET A 1 8.34 52.78 35.87
CA MET A 1 7.38 52.91 36.98
C MET A 1 6.34 51.83 36.73
N ASP A 2 6.53 50.64 37.33
CA ASP A 2 5.96 50.27 38.65
C ASP A 2 4.41 50.22 38.58
N ALA A 3 3.70 49.20 39.06
CA ALA A 3 4.05 48.04 39.84
C ALA A 3 2.84 47.07 39.94
N ARG A 4 3.15 45.83 40.33
CA ARG A 4 2.45 44.96 41.29
C ARG A 4 0.96 44.59 41.13
N ILE A 5 0.82 43.26 41.07
CA ILE A 5 -0.32 42.40 41.40
C ILE A 5 -0.90 42.70 42.79
N LYS A 6 -2.24 42.71 42.89
CA LYS A 6 -2.99 42.31 44.09
C LYS A 6 -4.27 41.57 43.70
N SER A 7 -4.48 40.43 44.37
CA SER A 7 -5.66 39.57 44.36
C SER A 7 -6.79 40.12 45.23
N GLY A 8 -8.04 39.85 44.85
CA GLY A 8 -9.22 39.96 45.72
C GLY A 8 -10.36 39.07 45.19
N HIS A 9 -10.74 38.06 45.99
CA HIS A 9 -12.11 37.53 46.09
C HIS A 9 -13.07 38.70 46.43
N ASP A 10 -14.37 38.73 46.17
CA ASP A 10 -15.39 37.67 46.13
C ASP A 10 -16.72 38.20 45.53
N GLU A 11 -17.64 37.26 45.24
CA GLU A 11 -19.11 37.42 45.11
C GLU A 11 -19.77 38.21 43.95
N GLY A 12 -20.58 37.46 43.18
CA GLY A 12 -21.99 37.86 42.98
C GLY A 12 -22.53 38.01 41.56
N GLY A 13 -23.05 36.91 40.99
CA GLY A 13 -24.42 36.91 40.44
C GLY A 13 -24.65 37.11 38.93
N MET A 14 -24.77 35.97 38.24
CA MET A 14 -25.68 35.64 37.11
C MET A 14 -25.61 36.38 35.76
N GLY A 15 -25.27 35.59 34.72
CA GLY A 15 -25.59 35.89 33.32
C GLY A 15 -25.08 34.83 32.33
N LEU A 16 -25.76 33.69 32.26
CA LEU A 16 -25.86 32.73 31.13
C LEU A 16 -24.67 32.64 30.14
N ILE A 17 -23.79 31.64 30.32
CA ILE A 17 -22.89 31.16 29.27
C ILE A 17 -23.62 30.04 28.50
N SER A 18 -23.95 30.31 27.24
CA SER A 18 -24.38 29.29 26.29
C SER A 18 -23.17 28.46 25.84
N LEU A 19 -23.21 27.17 26.15
CA LEU A 19 -22.25 26.16 25.72
C LEU A 19 -22.31 25.99 24.20
N LYS A 20 -21.24 26.35 23.49
CA LYS A 20 -20.96 25.86 22.14
C LYS A 20 -19.85 24.81 22.27
N LEU A 21 -20.21 23.55 22.10
CA LEU A 21 -19.29 22.42 22.04
C LEU A 21 -18.36 22.58 20.82
N GLU A 22 -17.09 22.83 21.07
CA GLU A 22 -16.01 22.50 20.14
C GLU A 22 -15.76 20.99 20.23
N VAL A 23 -16.07 20.27 19.15
CA VAL A 23 -15.51 18.95 18.89
C VAL A 23 -14.48 19.15 17.78
N GLY A 24 -13.27 19.52 18.21
CA GLY A 24 -12.06 19.49 17.41
C GLY A 24 -11.04 18.63 18.14
N GLU A 25 -10.26 17.88 17.36
CA GLU A 25 -9.05 17.17 17.76
C GLU A 25 -9.21 15.82 18.46
N ARG A 26 -9.31 14.77 17.63
CA ARG A 26 -8.51 13.55 17.80
C ARG A 26 -8.28 12.94 16.43
N PHE A 27 -7.13 13.19 15.83
CA PHE A 27 -6.34 12.23 15.04
C PHE A 27 -5.04 12.93 14.58
N SER A 28 -4.13 13.13 15.54
CA SER A 28 -2.72 13.43 15.28
C SER A 28 -1.87 12.67 16.28
N SER A 29 -1.36 11.51 15.87
CA SER A 29 -0.24 10.77 16.47
C SER A 29 -0.01 9.53 15.58
N ARG A 30 1.15 9.20 15.00
CA ARG A 30 2.52 9.71 15.03
C ARG A 30 3.11 9.37 13.64
N LEU A 31 3.69 10.34 12.94
CA LEU A 31 4.68 10.07 11.90
C LEU A 31 6.01 10.61 12.41
N HIS A 32 6.93 9.71 12.75
CA HIS A 32 8.32 10.02 13.03
C HIS A 32 9.09 9.99 11.70
N SER A 33 9.08 11.10 10.98
CA SER A 33 10.15 11.49 10.06
C SER A 33 9.90 12.94 9.65
N GLY A 34 10.82 13.83 10.07
CA GLY A 34 10.70 15.27 9.85
C GLY A 34 10.94 15.64 8.39
N VAL A 35 9.87 15.85 7.64
CA VAL A 35 9.88 16.65 6.42
C VAL A 35 8.75 17.68 6.55
N PRO A 36 9.05 18.98 6.65
CA PRO A 36 8.00 19.99 6.64
C PRO A 36 7.44 20.10 5.22
N ILE A 37 6.16 19.78 5.05
CA ILE A 37 5.39 20.20 3.87
C ILE A 37 5.29 21.72 3.96
N ALA A 38 6.18 22.41 3.28
CA ALA A 38 6.12 23.86 3.14
C ALA A 38 4.97 24.18 2.17
N THR A 39 3.77 24.36 2.72
CA THR A 39 2.71 25.10 2.05
C THR A 39 3.21 26.54 1.88
N VAL A 40 3.80 26.85 0.72
CA VAL A 40 4.01 28.24 0.31
C VAL A 40 2.64 28.78 -0.12
N ALA A 41 1.81 29.07 0.88
CA ALA A 41 0.68 29.95 0.69
C ALA A 41 1.26 31.34 0.38
N ALA A 42 1.06 31.81 -0.85
CA ALA A 42 1.18 33.22 -1.18
C ALA A 42 0.14 33.98 -0.34
N ASN A 43 0.57 34.39 0.84
CA ASN A 43 -0.25 35.10 1.81
C ASN A 43 -0.18 36.60 1.45
N THR A 44 -1.06 37.04 0.57
CA THR A 44 -1.45 38.45 0.52
C THR A 44 -2.78 38.58 1.24
N GLU A 45 -2.71 38.83 2.54
CA GLU A 45 -3.83 39.39 3.30
C GLU A 45 -4.23 40.73 2.65
N ARG A 46 -5.43 40.80 2.09
CA ARG A 46 -6.08 42.08 1.78
C ARG A 46 -7.47 42.08 2.38
N THR A 47 -7.54 42.60 3.60
CA THR A 47 -8.77 43.07 4.23
C THR A 47 -9.29 44.28 3.46
N GLY A 48 -10.41 44.13 2.76
CA GLY A 48 -11.13 45.22 2.12
C GLY A 48 -12.35 44.69 1.40
N GLY A 49 -13.52 44.81 2.02
CA GLY A 49 -14.79 44.48 1.37
C GLY A 49 -15.01 45.39 0.17
N THR A 50 -14.83 44.86 -1.03
CA THR A 50 -15.18 45.51 -2.29
C THR A 50 -16.64 45.18 -2.62
N MET A 51 -17.46 46.21 -2.80
CA MET A 51 -18.85 46.05 -3.24
C MET A 51 -18.84 45.52 -4.68
N ALA A 52 -19.36 44.31 -4.87
CA ALA A 52 -19.65 43.79 -6.20
C ALA A 52 -20.87 44.55 -6.77
N ASP A 53 -20.86 44.84 -8.06
CA ASP A 53 -22.03 45.38 -8.75
C ASP A 53 -23.16 44.34 -8.88
N GLU A 54 -24.33 44.73 -9.42
CA GLU A 54 -25.48 43.83 -9.59
C GLU A 54 -25.17 42.60 -10.47
N ASP A 55 -24.10 42.66 -11.27
CA ASP A 55 -23.62 41.58 -12.14
C ASP A 55 -22.55 40.69 -11.48
N GLY A 56 -22.10 41.05 -10.28
CA GLY A 56 -21.11 40.32 -9.48
C GLY A 56 -19.65 40.65 -9.83
N ALA A 57 -19.38 41.70 -10.60
CA ALA A 57 -18.04 42.17 -10.90
C ALA A 57 -17.47 42.99 -9.74
N VAL A 58 -16.19 42.77 -9.43
CA VAL A 58 -15.48 43.47 -8.35
C VAL A 58 -14.72 44.66 -8.93
N GLU A 59 -14.67 45.79 -8.22
CA GLU A 59 -13.83 46.94 -8.60
C GLU A 59 -12.35 46.51 -8.66
N TRP A 60 -11.89 46.24 -9.88
CA TRP A 60 -10.60 45.61 -10.15
C TRP A 60 -9.53 46.65 -10.49
N LYS A 61 -8.40 46.61 -9.78
CA LYS A 61 -7.24 47.46 -10.06
C LYS A 61 -6.26 46.76 -11.01
N LYS A 62 -6.21 47.24 -12.25
CA LYS A 62 -5.32 46.75 -13.32
C LYS A 62 -3.83 46.76 -12.89
N PRO A 63 -3.08 45.66 -13.10
CA PRO A 63 -1.63 45.61 -12.88
C PRO A 63 -0.87 46.61 -13.78
N GLU A 64 0.31 47.08 -13.36
CA GLU A 64 1.08 48.08 -14.15
C GLU A 64 1.50 47.57 -15.54
N TRP A 65 1.72 46.26 -15.69
CA TRP A 65 2.04 45.62 -16.97
C TRP A 65 0.81 45.44 -17.88
N TRP A 66 -0.40 45.72 -17.39
CA TRP A 66 -1.68 45.50 -18.08
C TRP A 66 -2.07 46.61 -19.07
N HIS A 67 -1.35 47.73 -19.10
CA HIS A 67 -1.68 48.84 -20.02
C HIS A 67 -1.50 48.51 -21.51
N ASP A 68 -1.09 47.28 -21.79
CA ASP A 68 -0.94 46.76 -23.13
C ASP A 68 -2.27 46.25 -23.70
N ALA A 69 -2.78 46.92 -24.73
CA ALA A 69 -4.05 46.60 -25.40
C ALA A 69 -4.12 45.13 -25.89
N ARG A 70 -2.96 44.47 -26.03
CA ARG A 70 -2.81 43.09 -26.51
C ARG A 70 -3.37 42.03 -25.56
N PHE A 71 -3.44 42.29 -24.25
CA PHE A 71 -3.97 41.31 -23.29
C PHE A 71 -5.46 41.47 -22.99
N LYS A 72 -6.09 42.53 -23.53
CA LYS A 72 -7.50 42.85 -23.27
C LYS A 72 -8.46 41.71 -23.67
N GLU A 73 -8.13 40.92 -24.68
CA GLU A 73 -8.93 39.78 -25.13
C GLU A 73 -8.81 38.51 -24.26
N PHE A 74 -7.94 38.56 -23.24
CA PHE A 74 -7.70 37.47 -22.27
C PHE A 74 -8.04 37.89 -20.83
N GLU A 75 -8.86 38.94 -20.64
CA GLU A 75 -9.32 39.39 -19.31
C GLU A 75 -10.05 38.28 -18.55
N ASP A 76 -10.71 37.39 -19.26
CA ASP A 76 -11.43 36.22 -18.74
C ASP A 76 -10.51 35.11 -18.20
N TRP A 77 -9.24 35.11 -18.59
CA TRP A 77 -8.23 34.18 -18.08
C TRP A 77 -7.42 34.76 -16.93
N LEU A 78 -7.61 36.01 -16.53
CA LEU A 78 -6.85 36.59 -15.42
C LEU A 78 -7.28 36.02 -14.06
N ILE A 79 -6.31 35.57 -13.27
CA ILE A 79 -6.56 35.07 -11.90
C ILE A 79 -7.15 36.16 -11.02
N ASP A 80 -6.53 37.34 -11.01
CA ASP A 80 -6.99 38.50 -10.24
C ASP A 80 -7.90 39.41 -11.08
N GLY A 81 -8.59 38.89 -12.10
CA GLY A 81 -9.32 39.66 -13.09
C GLY A 81 -10.68 40.24 -12.62
N PRO A 82 -11.48 40.78 -13.56
CA PRO A 82 -12.80 41.36 -13.25
C PRO A 82 -13.81 40.34 -12.70
N ALA A 83 -13.53 39.04 -12.87
CA ALA A 83 -14.30 37.94 -12.30
C ALA A 83 -14.21 37.83 -10.76
N GLY A 84 -13.28 38.56 -10.14
CA GLY A 84 -13.04 38.52 -8.69
C GLY A 84 -12.42 37.19 -8.24
N GLU A 85 -12.38 36.98 -6.92
CA GLU A 85 -11.80 35.76 -6.34
C GLU A 85 -12.67 34.53 -6.66
N TRP A 86 -12.08 33.54 -7.34
CA TRP A 86 -12.72 32.26 -7.62
C TRP A 86 -12.89 31.43 -6.33
N PRO A 87 -14.01 30.70 -6.14
CA PRO A 87 -14.17 29.80 -5.00
C PRO A 87 -13.05 28.78 -4.92
N ARG A 88 -12.52 28.57 -3.71
CA ARG A 88 -11.52 27.52 -3.50
C ARG A 88 -12.18 26.15 -3.62
N PHE A 89 -11.39 25.13 -3.94
CA PHE A 89 -11.91 23.78 -4.19
C PHE A 89 -12.72 23.23 -3.01
N TYR A 90 -12.41 23.62 -1.77
CA TYR A 90 -13.11 23.18 -0.55
C TYR A 90 -14.33 24.03 -0.16
N GLU A 91 -14.54 25.18 -0.79
CA GLU A 91 -15.64 26.09 -0.46
C GLU A 91 -16.95 25.66 -1.16
N SER A 92 -18.06 25.75 -0.43
CA SER A 92 -19.40 25.47 -0.97
C SER A 92 -20.00 26.67 -1.73
N ARG A 93 -19.31 27.81 -1.78
CA ARG A 93 -19.75 29.03 -2.48
C ARG A 93 -19.96 28.73 -3.96
N ASP A 94 -21.07 29.18 -4.55
CA ASP A 94 -21.32 29.01 -5.99
C ASP A 94 -20.60 30.06 -6.84
N LEU A 95 -20.46 29.79 -8.14
CA LEU A 95 -19.87 30.74 -9.08
C LEU A 95 -20.79 31.95 -9.29
N SER A 96 -20.19 33.15 -9.33
CA SER A 96 -20.92 34.37 -9.68
C SER A 96 -21.50 34.28 -11.11
N PRO A 97 -22.51 35.10 -11.47
CA PRO A 97 -23.04 35.13 -12.84
C PRO A 97 -21.94 35.39 -13.89
N LEU A 98 -21.03 36.32 -13.61
CA LEU A 98 -19.88 36.60 -14.48
C LEU A 98 -18.95 35.39 -14.60
N GLN A 99 -18.57 34.75 -13.50
CA GLN A 99 -17.71 33.55 -13.52
C GLN A 99 -18.34 32.42 -14.36
N ARG A 100 -19.64 32.16 -14.19
CA ARG A 100 -20.36 31.16 -15.00
C ARG A 100 -20.37 31.49 -16.49
N LYS A 101 -20.55 32.77 -16.81
CA LYS A 101 -20.48 33.25 -18.20
C LYS A 101 -19.09 32.97 -18.80
N LEU A 102 -18.01 33.35 -18.10
CA LEU A 102 -16.64 33.13 -18.58
C LEU A 102 -16.32 31.64 -18.79
N VAL A 103 -16.73 30.78 -17.85
CA VAL A 103 -16.61 29.32 -18.00
C VAL A 103 -17.34 28.83 -19.25
N SER A 104 -18.58 29.28 -19.47
CA SER A 104 -19.36 28.86 -20.64
C SER A 104 -18.78 29.35 -21.97
N GLU A 105 -18.22 30.56 -22.00
CA GLU A 105 -17.55 31.12 -23.19
C GLU A 105 -16.26 30.35 -23.51
N ASN A 106 -15.48 29.99 -22.50
CA ASN A 106 -14.32 29.12 -22.67
C ASN A 106 -14.72 27.73 -23.18
N ALA A 107 -15.77 27.13 -22.61
CA ALA A 107 -16.24 25.81 -23.02
C ALA A 107 -16.78 25.79 -24.46
N ALA A 108 -17.46 26.86 -24.89
CA ALA A 108 -17.97 26.97 -26.26
C ALA A 108 -16.87 26.89 -27.32
N LEU A 109 -15.66 27.37 -27.00
CA LEU A 109 -14.49 27.28 -27.90
C LEU A 109 -13.97 25.85 -28.10
N LEU A 110 -14.37 24.91 -27.24
CA LEU A 110 -13.99 23.50 -27.29
C LEU A 110 -14.93 22.64 -28.16
N THR A 111 -16.06 23.21 -28.63
CA THR A 111 -17.09 22.42 -29.30
C THR A 111 -16.64 21.94 -30.68
N ALA A 112 -16.84 20.64 -30.96
CA ALA A 112 -16.37 19.92 -32.14
C ALA A 112 -16.84 20.42 -33.52
N ALA A 113 -17.66 21.48 -33.62
CA ALA A 113 -18.22 21.95 -34.89
C ALA A 113 -17.16 22.50 -35.87
N ASP A 114 -16.07 23.07 -35.34
CA ASP A 114 -14.95 23.56 -36.15
C ASP A 114 -13.67 22.72 -36.04
N GLY A 115 -13.71 21.63 -35.26
CA GLY A 115 -12.55 20.79 -34.96
C GLY A 115 -11.52 21.42 -34.02
N GLY A 116 -11.92 22.33 -33.13
CA GLY A 116 -11.03 23.01 -32.18
C GLY A 116 -10.24 24.17 -32.78
N LYS A 117 -10.68 24.69 -33.94
CA LYS A 117 -9.98 25.79 -34.64
C LYS A 117 -10.08 27.10 -33.87
N GLY A 118 -11.25 27.41 -33.30
CA GLY A 118 -11.46 28.58 -32.46
C GLY A 118 -10.57 28.56 -31.23
N TRP A 119 -10.49 27.41 -30.55
CA TRP A 119 -9.55 27.19 -29.46
C TRP A 119 -8.10 27.43 -29.91
N SER A 120 -7.68 26.77 -30.99
CA SER A 120 -6.32 26.86 -31.52
C SER A 120 -5.94 28.29 -31.92
N ALA A 121 -6.85 29.04 -32.54
CA ALA A 121 -6.64 30.43 -32.91
C ALA A 121 -6.47 31.33 -31.67
N ARG A 122 -7.29 31.11 -30.63
CA ARG A 122 -7.20 31.84 -29.36
C ARG A 122 -5.88 31.56 -28.64
N VAL A 123 -5.46 30.29 -28.62
CA VAL A 123 -4.16 29.88 -28.07
C VAL A 123 -3.01 30.54 -28.85
N GLN A 124 -3.08 30.56 -30.18
CA GLN A 124 -2.07 31.20 -31.01
C GLN A 124 -1.97 32.71 -30.75
N ALA A 125 -3.10 33.39 -30.59
CA ALA A 125 -3.15 34.81 -30.23
C ALA A 125 -2.51 35.06 -28.85
N PHE A 126 -2.83 34.22 -27.86
CA PHE A 126 -2.24 34.31 -26.51
C PHE A 126 -0.72 34.10 -26.54
N GLU A 127 -0.25 33.08 -27.25
CA GLU A 127 1.17 32.79 -27.40
C GLU A 127 1.91 33.93 -28.12
N SER A 128 1.29 34.56 -29.12
CA SER A 128 1.82 35.75 -29.78
C SER A 128 1.94 36.94 -28.82
N ALA A 129 0.91 37.17 -28.00
CA ALA A 129 0.91 38.22 -26.98
C ALA A 129 2.03 37.99 -25.95
N ILE A 130 2.17 36.79 -25.41
CA ILE A 130 3.26 36.44 -24.48
C ILE A 130 4.63 36.54 -25.17
N GLY A 131 4.78 36.00 -26.39
CA GLY A 131 6.05 36.00 -27.14
C GLY A 131 6.57 37.40 -27.45
N SER A 132 5.67 38.38 -27.56
CA SER A 132 6.00 39.79 -27.78
C SER A 132 6.58 40.51 -26.56
N LEU A 133 6.47 39.91 -25.36
CA LEU A 133 7.12 40.41 -24.16
C LEU A 133 8.61 40.04 -24.14
N ALA A 134 9.41 40.82 -23.42
CA ALA A 134 10.79 40.48 -23.12
C ALA A 134 10.85 39.10 -22.45
N GLU A 135 11.83 38.26 -22.84
CA GLU A 135 11.93 36.85 -22.42
C GLU A 135 11.86 36.66 -20.90
N VAL A 136 12.53 37.53 -20.14
CA VAL A 136 12.54 37.56 -18.66
C VAL A 136 11.13 37.71 -18.07
N ASN A 137 10.22 38.39 -18.75
CA ASN A 137 8.87 38.67 -18.26
C ASN A 137 7.84 37.63 -18.69
N ARG A 138 8.15 36.76 -19.68
CA ARG A 138 7.16 35.84 -20.27
C ARG A 138 6.59 34.86 -19.24
N LYS A 139 7.45 34.29 -18.40
CA LYS A 139 7.05 33.33 -17.35
C LYS A 139 6.16 34.01 -16.30
N THR A 140 6.55 35.18 -15.81
CA THR A 140 5.77 35.95 -14.82
C THR A 140 4.44 36.41 -15.39
N ALA A 141 4.40 36.87 -16.65
CA ALA A 141 3.16 37.26 -17.31
C ALA A 141 2.21 36.06 -17.47
N ARG A 142 2.73 34.92 -17.95
CA ARG A 142 1.94 33.68 -18.12
C ARG A 142 1.34 33.18 -16.80
N ALA A 143 2.08 33.31 -15.69
CA ALA A 143 1.62 32.93 -14.35
C ALA A 143 0.43 33.75 -13.82
N ALA A 144 0.10 34.90 -14.43
CA ALA A 144 -1.07 35.69 -14.07
C ALA A 144 -2.38 35.15 -14.67
N PHE A 145 -2.30 34.17 -15.56
CA PHE A 145 -3.45 33.62 -16.27
C PHE A 145 -3.77 32.19 -15.82
N ARG A 146 -5.08 31.91 -15.76
CA ARG A 146 -5.67 30.60 -15.56
C ARG A 146 -6.94 30.47 -16.39
N ILE A 147 -7.05 29.38 -17.12
CA ILE A 147 -8.25 29.01 -17.86
C ILE A 147 -9.18 28.25 -16.92
N HIS A 148 -10.42 28.71 -16.79
CA HIS A 148 -11.41 28.13 -15.89
C HIS A 148 -12.49 27.37 -16.66
N PHE A 149 -12.62 26.08 -16.34
CA PHE A 149 -13.75 25.19 -16.65
C PHE A 149 -14.45 24.71 -15.38
N ASP A 150 -14.24 25.42 -14.27
CA ASP A 150 -14.70 25.02 -12.95
C ASP A 150 -16.22 24.85 -12.93
N ARG A 151 -16.67 23.72 -12.38
CA ARG A 151 -18.09 23.34 -12.26
C ARG A 151 -18.87 23.30 -13.58
N HIS A 152 -18.19 23.36 -14.73
CA HIS A 152 -18.83 23.21 -16.02
C HIS A 152 -19.40 21.81 -16.18
N VAL A 153 -20.53 21.69 -16.88
CA VAL A 153 -21.12 20.41 -17.26
C VAL A 153 -20.90 20.23 -18.75
N PHE A 154 -19.95 19.37 -19.11
CA PHE A 154 -19.58 19.11 -20.49
C PHE A 154 -20.63 18.22 -21.17
N SER A 155 -21.07 18.69 -22.34
CA SER A 155 -21.86 17.90 -23.28
C SER A 155 -21.00 16.85 -23.99
N ALA A 156 -21.62 15.89 -24.67
CA ALA A 156 -20.90 14.85 -25.40
C ALA A 156 -19.94 15.41 -26.48
N SER A 157 -20.25 16.57 -27.07
CA SER A 157 -19.42 17.22 -28.09
C SER A 157 -18.20 17.97 -27.54
N GLU A 158 -18.06 18.09 -26.21
CA GLU A 158 -16.99 18.88 -25.56
C GLU A 158 -16.01 17.99 -24.76
N ARG A 159 -16.07 16.66 -24.90
CA ARG A 159 -15.23 15.70 -24.13
C ARG A 159 -13.96 15.28 -24.85
N ASN A 160 -13.78 15.72 -26.10
CA ASN A 160 -12.64 15.37 -26.93
C ASN A 160 -11.67 16.56 -27.04
N PHE A 161 -10.60 16.49 -26.26
CA PHE A 161 -9.48 17.41 -26.19
C PHE A 161 -8.23 16.86 -26.88
N PHE A 162 -8.41 15.91 -27.81
CA PHE A 162 -7.29 15.28 -28.49
C PHE A 162 -6.36 16.33 -29.11
N SER A 163 -5.09 16.34 -28.69
CA SER A 163 -4.06 17.30 -29.12
C SER A 163 -4.36 18.78 -28.82
N TYR A 164 -5.25 19.09 -27.86
CA TYR A 164 -5.52 20.47 -27.45
C TYR A 164 -4.34 21.03 -26.64
N ARG A 165 -4.03 22.31 -26.83
CA ARG A 165 -3.02 23.01 -26.05
C ARG A 165 -3.67 23.99 -25.07
N PHE A 166 -3.33 23.90 -23.80
CA PHE A 166 -3.68 24.86 -22.75
C PHE A 166 -2.43 25.69 -22.43
N PRO A 167 -2.33 26.96 -22.84
CA PRO A 167 -1.07 27.69 -22.77
C PRO A 167 -0.69 28.14 -21.35
N CYS A 168 -1.61 28.19 -20.40
CA CYS A 168 -1.32 28.57 -19.02
C CYS A 168 -2.03 27.59 -18.06
N SER A 169 -1.99 27.89 -16.76
CA SER A 169 -2.71 27.11 -15.74
C SER A 169 -4.16 26.85 -16.18
N VAL A 170 -4.66 25.64 -15.95
CA VAL A 170 -6.05 25.28 -16.28
C VAL A 170 -6.71 24.58 -15.11
N SER A 171 -7.98 24.89 -14.90
CA SER A 171 -8.77 24.41 -13.78
C SER A 171 -10.08 23.80 -14.26
N PHE A 172 -10.31 22.55 -13.89
CA PHE A 172 -11.54 21.78 -14.11
C PHE A 172 -12.22 21.47 -12.77
N VAL A 173 -12.02 22.30 -11.74
CA VAL A 173 -12.40 22.00 -10.37
C VAL A 173 -13.91 21.84 -10.28
N GLY A 174 -14.37 20.67 -9.83
CA GLY A 174 -15.80 20.35 -9.74
C GLY A 174 -16.52 20.18 -11.09
N ALA A 175 -15.79 20.18 -12.22
CA ALA A 175 -16.38 19.95 -13.53
C ALA A 175 -16.99 18.54 -13.66
N LYS A 176 -17.95 18.39 -14.57
CA LYS A 176 -18.66 17.13 -14.80
C LYS A 176 -18.64 16.80 -16.28
N PHE A 177 -17.99 15.69 -16.63
CA PHE A 177 -17.95 15.20 -18.01
C PHE A 177 -19.16 14.32 -18.35
N GLY A 178 -19.71 13.57 -17.40
CA GLY A 178 -20.82 12.64 -17.63
C GLY A 178 -20.34 11.28 -18.19
N ASP A 179 -21.24 10.32 -18.42
CA ASP A 179 -20.85 8.90 -18.57
C ASP A 179 -20.24 8.47 -19.91
N GLY A 180 -19.79 9.40 -20.76
CA GLY A 180 -19.14 9.04 -22.03
C GLY A 180 -17.65 9.33 -21.99
N ASP A 181 -16.92 8.80 -22.97
CA ASP A 181 -15.45 8.88 -22.99
C ASP A 181 -14.94 10.33 -22.99
N VAL A 182 -13.85 10.53 -22.26
CA VAL A 182 -13.14 11.81 -22.11
C VAL A 182 -11.72 11.62 -22.61
N ASN A 183 -11.34 12.36 -23.65
CA ASN A 183 -10.09 12.14 -24.36
C ASN A 183 -9.20 13.39 -24.33
N PHE A 184 -8.17 13.37 -23.51
CA PHE A 184 -7.05 14.33 -23.45
C PHE A 184 -5.78 13.78 -24.13
N SER A 185 -5.87 12.76 -24.97
CA SER A 185 -4.69 12.14 -25.56
C SER A 185 -3.92 13.14 -26.43
N GLY A 186 -2.61 13.21 -26.24
CA GLY A 186 -1.73 14.18 -26.88
C GLY A 186 -1.95 15.64 -26.48
N ALA A 187 -2.84 15.93 -25.52
CA ALA A 187 -3.06 17.29 -25.05
C ALA A 187 -1.80 17.85 -24.37
N GLU A 188 -1.55 19.15 -24.56
CA GLU A 188 -0.41 19.86 -23.98
C GLU A 188 -0.90 20.86 -22.95
N PHE A 189 -0.64 20.56 -21.68
CA PHE A 189 -0.83 21.46 -20.56
C PHE A 189 0.46 22.26 -20.34
N GLY A 190 0.44 23.53 -20.77
CA GLY A 190 1.55 24.46 -20.72
C GLY A 190 1.91 24.92 -19.30
N ASP A 191 2.70 25.99 -19.19
CA ASP A 191 3.23 26.40 -17.88
C ASP A 191 2.12 26.80 -16.90
N GLY A 192 2.12 26.16 -15.73
CA GLY A 192 1.22 26.43 -14.61
C GLY A 192 0.50 25.19 -14.11
N ASP A 193 -0.23 25.34 -13.00
CA ASP A 193 -0.93 24.22 -12.37
C ASP A 193 -2.07 23.69 -13.25
N VAL A 194 -2.29 22.39 -13.21
CA VAL A 194 -3.45 21.70 -13.78
C VAL A 194 -4.29 21.12 -12.66
N ARG A 195 -5.57 21.48 -12.59
CA ARG A 195 -6.44 21.07 -11.49
C ARG A 195 -7.66 20.30 -11.98
N PHE A 196 -7.82 19.09 -11.47
CA PHE A 196 -8.98 18.22 -11.64
C PHE A 196 -9.65 17.92 -10.28
N ASP A 197 -9.45 18.78 -9.28
CA ASP A 197 -10.00 18.56 -7.95
C ASP A 197 -11.53 18.46 -8.00
N ARG A 198 -12.10 17.42 -7.39
CA ARG A 198 -13.55 17.14 -7.37
C ARG A 198 -14.19 17.02 -8.75
N THR A 199 -13.41 16.85 -9.83
CA THR A 199 -13.94 16.59 -11.16
C THR A 199 -14.63 15.23 -11.19
N THR A 200 -15.78 15.13 -11.86
CA THR A 200 -16.46 13.86 -12.13
C THR A 200 -16.31 13.53 -13.61
N PHE A 201 -15.46 12.56 -13.93
CA PHE A 201 -15.24 12.10 -15.30
C PHE A 201 -16.38 11.22 -15.81
N GLY A 202 -17.08 10.49 -14.93
CA GLY A 202 -18.16 9.56 -15.30
C GLY A 202 -17.65 8.15 -15.56
N ASN A 203 -18.49 7.28 -16.12
CA ASN A 203 -18.17 5.85 -16.30
C ASN A 203 -17.55 5.48 -17.66
N GLY A 204 -17.30 6.45 -18.54
CA GLY A 204 -16.59 6.24 -19.81
C GLY A 204 -15.07 6.13 -19.62
N GLU A 205 -14.35 5.84 -20.70
CA GLU A 205 -12.89 5.83 -20.69
C GLU A 205 -12.33 7.24 -20.50
N VAL A 206 -11.24 7.38 -19.73
CA VAL A 206 -10.55 8.65 -19.51
C VAL A 206 -9.10 8.54 -19.98
N LEU A 207 -8.81 9.17 -21.11
CA LEU A 207 -7.54 9.00 -21.81
C LEU A 207 -6.67 10.26 -21.70
N PHE A 208 -5.51 10.14 -21.09
CA PHE A 208 -4.42 11.12 -21.06
C PHE A 208 -3.17 10.58 -21.79
N SER A 209 -3.35 9.62 -22.71
CA SER A 209 -2.25 8.97 -23.40
C SER A 209 -1.41 9.98 -24.17
N ASP A 210 -0.09 9.92 -24.04
CA ASP A 210 0.87 10.87 -24.63
C ASP A 210 0.62 12.36 -24.27
N ALA A 211 -0.21 12.66 -23.26
CA ALA A 211 -0.42 14.02 -22.79
C ALA A 211 0.86 14.56 -22.14
N LYS A 212 1.06 15.87 -22.26
CA LYS A 212 2.23 16.57 -21.71
C LYS A 212 1.79 17.57 -20.66
N PHE A 213 2.28 17.39 -19.45
CA PHE A 213 2.11 18.32 -18.34
C PHE A 213 3.47 18.97 -18.06
N SER A 214 3.51 20.30 -18.11
CA SER A 214 4.73 21.08 -17.86
C SER A 214 5.15 21.02 -16.37
N ASP A 215 6.01 21.93 -15.91
CA ASP A 215 6.57 21.91 -14.55
C ASP A 215 5.59 22.34 -13.43
N GLY A 216 4.32 22.60 -13.76
CA GLY A 216 3.30 22.95 -12.77
C GLY A 216 2.79 21.73 -12.00
N ASP A 217 2.15 21.98 -10.87
CA ASP A 217 1.55 20.91 -10.07
C ASP A 217 0.29 20.36 -10.76
N VAL A 218 0.03 19.06 -10.60
CA VAL A 218 -1.15 18.38 -11.13
C VAL A 218 -1.94 17.73 -9.99
N TRP A 219 -3.18 18.17 -9.80
CA TRP A 219 -4.01 17.78 -8.66
C TRP A 219 -5.29 17.07 -9.10
N PHE A 220 -5.55 15.89 -8.52
CA PHE A 220 -6.78 15.13 -8.71
C PHE A 220 -7.57 14.98 -7.40
N ALA A 221 -7.47 15.91 -6.45
CA ALA A 221 -8.01 15.70 -5.11
C ALA A 221 -9.53 15.58 -5.10
N GLY A 222 -10.03 14.41 -4.69
CA GLY A 222 -11.44 14.06 -4.72
C GLY A 222 -12.01 13.88 -6.13
N ALA A 223 -11.17 13.76 -7.17
CA ALA A 223 -11.63 13.45 -8.52
C ALA A 223 -12.25 12.04 -8.57
N ASN A 224 -13.30 11.87 -9.38
CA ASN A 224 -13.96 10.60 -9.59
C ASN A 224 -13.84 10.18 -11.06
N PHE A 225 -13.06 9.12 -11.29
CA PHE A 225 -12.83 8.53 -12.61
C PHE A 225 -13.87 7.48 -13.02
N GLY A 226 -14.80 7.11 -12.13
CA GLY A 226 -15.85 6.14 -12.41
C GLY A 226 -15.33 4.74 -12.77
N ASP A 227 -16.17 3.94 -13.43
CA ASP A 227 -15.91 2.52 -13.71
C ASP A 227 -15.09 2.25 -14.99
N GLY A 228 -14.86 3.25 -15.84
CA GLY A 228 -14.11 3.10 -17.09
C GLY A 228 -12.60 3.04 -16.90
N ASP A 229 -11.88 2.67 -17.96
CA ASP A 229 -10.42 2.61 -17.96
C ASP A 229 -9.82 4.03 -17.94
N VAL A 230 -8.73 4.20 -17.20
CA VAL A 230 -7.98 5.46 -17.09
C VAL A 230 -6.56 5.24 -17.57
N SER A 231 -6.17 5.89 -18.65
CA SER A 231 -4.84 5.73 -19.24
C SER A 231 -4.05 7.02 -19.20
N PHE A 232 -2.84 6.97 -18.64
CA PHE A 232 -1.79 7.98 -18.73
C PHE A 232 -0.61 7.43 -19.55
N SER A 233 -0.86 6.43 -20.40
CA SER A 233 0.20 5.70 -21.08
C SER A 233 1.02 6.63 -21.96
N GLY A 234 2.35 6.61 -21.80
CA GLY A 234 3.26 7.51 -22.53
C GLY A 234 3.19 8.99 -22.12
N ALA A 235 2.34 9.37 -21.17
CA ALA A 235 2.24 10.75 -20.71
C ALA A 235 3.54 11.22 -20.04
N THR A 236 3.78 12.53 -20.09
CA THR A 236 4.96 13.17 -19.49
C THR A 236 4.52 14.25 -18.53
N PHE A 237 5.10 14.24 -17.33
CA PHE A 237 4.90 15.24 -16.29
C PHE A 237 6.22 15.89 -15.95
N GLY A 238 6.25 17.22 -15.81
CA GLY A 238 7.43 17.99 -15.43
C GLY A 238 7.81 17.83 -13.96
N ALA A 239 8.49 18.86 -13.44
CA ALA A 239 9.07 18.91 -12.09
C ALA A 239 8.07 19.13 -10.92
N GLY A 240 6.78 19.32 -11.23
CA GLY A 240 5.76 19.66 -10.23
C GLY A 240 5.43 18.54 -9.24
N VAL A 241 4.51 18.81 -8.33
CA VAL A 241 3.86 17.81 -7.48
C VAL A 241 2.66 17.22 -8.22
N ILE A 242 2.64 15.89 -8.37
CA ILE A 242 1.52 15.16 -8.95
C ILE A 242 0.84 14.35 -7.83
N SER A 243 -0.43 14.64 -7.56
CA SER A 243 -1.21 13.97 -6.51
C SER A 243 -2.44 13.25 -7.06
N PHE A 244 -2.46 11.93 -6.90
CA PHE A 244 -3.57 11.05 -7.28
C PHE A 244 -4.46 10.72 -6.07
N GLU A 245 -4.95 11.74 -5.37
CA GLU A 245 -5.97 11.57 -4.32
C GLU A 245 -7.37 11.44 -4.96
N ALA A 246 -7.59 10.36 -5.71
CA ALA A 246 -8.79 10.17 -6.52
C ALA A 246 -9.51 8.84 -6.23
N SER A 247 -10.74 8.71 -6.75
CA SER A 247 -11.48 7.45 -6.78
C SER A 247 -11.49 6.84 -8.17
N PHE A 248 -11.06 5.58 -8.25
CA PHE A 248 -11.05 4.73 -9.43
C PHE A 248 -12.04 3.57 -9.22
N GLY A 249 -12.88 3.31 -10.20
CA GLY A 249 -13.88 2.24 -10.17
C GLY A 249 -13.28 0.89 -10.56
N LYS A 250 -13.91 0.21 -11.52
CA LYS A 250 -13.58 -1.17 -11.88
C LYS A 250 -12.61 -1.31 -13.06
N GLY A 251 -12.44 -0.26 -13.85
CA GLY A 251 -11.51 -0.24 -14.99
C GLY A 251 -10.05 -0.33 -14.58
N GLU A 252 -9.18 -0.45 -15.58
CA GLU A 252 -7.74 -0.42 -15.41
C GLU A 252 -7.23 1.01 -15.27
N VAL A 253 -6.27 1.24 -14.36
CA VAL A 253 -5.49 2.47 -14.28
C VAL A 253 -4.10 2.19 -14.80
N SER A 254 -3.77 2.71 -15.99
CA SER A 254 -2.48 2.50 -16.64
C SER A 254 -1.61 3.76 -16.65
N LEU A 255 -0.42 3.63 -16.07
CA LEU A 255 0.73 4.54 -16.10
C LEU A 255 1.87 3.92 -16.94
N PHE A 256 1.50 3.07 -17.91
CA PHE A 256 2.46 2.39 -18.76
C PHE A 256 3.36 3.38 -19.50
N GLN A 257 4.68 3.26 -19.35
CA GLN A 257 5.66 4.17 -19.96
C GLN A 257 5.46 5.67 -19.62
N THR A 258 4.72 5.99 -18.56
CA THR A 258 4.59 7.37 -18.08
C THR A 258 5.92 7.85 -17.49
N ARG A 259 6.26 9.12 -17.75
CA ARG A 259 7.47 9.75 -17.24
C ARG A 259 7.12 10.93 -16.34
N PHE A 260 7.69 10.94 -15.14
CA PHE A 260 7.61 12.05 -14.20
C PHE A 260 9.00 12.65 -14.01
N GLY A 261 9.08 13.98 -14.01
CA GLY A 261 10.31 14.73 -13.74
C GLY A 261 10.82 14.58 -12.31
N ASP A 262 11.69 15.50 -11.89
CA ASP A 262 12.42 15.47 -10.62
C ASP A 262 11.57 15.81 -9.38
N GLY A 263 10.27 16.05 -9.57
CA GLY A 263 9.30 16.38 -8.54
C GLY A 263 8.80 15.22 -7.67
N PHE A 264 7.55 15.33 -7.22
CA PHE A 264 6.92 14.39 -6.31
C PHE A 264 5.69 13.74 -6.93
N VAL A 265 5.65 12.41 -6.93
CA VAL A 265 4.47 11.65 -7.34
C VAL A 265 3.87 10.98 -6.12
N ILE A 266 2.61 11.28 -5.82
CA ILE A 266 1.96 10.88 -4.57
C ILE A 266 0.64 10.19 -4.87
N PHE A 267 0.44 9.00 -4.28
CA PHE A 267 -0.82 8.27 -4.24
C PHE A 267 -1.28 8.16 -2.78
N PRO A 268 -1.93 9.21 -2.23
CA PRO A 268 -2.29 9.25 -0.82
C PRO A 268 -3.66 8.62 -0.58
N ASN A 269 -3.70 7.29 -0.39
CA ASN A 269 -4.91 6.51 -0.17
C ASN A 269 -5.98 6.71 -1.26
N PRO A 270 -5.67 6.49 -2.55
CA PRO A 270 -6.69 6.49 -3.59
C PRO A 270 -7.75 5.44 -3.26
N THR A 271 -9.00 5.74 -3.60
CA THR A 271 -10.09 4.76 -3.46
C THR A 271 -10.12 3.90 -4.71
N MET A 272 -9.90 2.59 -4.57
CA MET A 272 -9.95 1.60 -5.65
C MET A 272 -10.90 0.48 -5.23
N THR A 273 -11.74 -0.01 -6.14
CA THR A 273 -12.76 -1.04 -5.82
C THR A 273 -12.45 -2.39 -6.44
N GLU A 274 -12.45 -2.48 -7.76
CA GLU A 274 -12.06 -3.67 -8.52
C GLU A 274 -11.05 -3.30 -9.60
N THR A 275 -10.18 -2.34 -9.29
CA THR A 275 -9.23 -1.71 -10.21
C THR A 275 -7.99 -2.58 -10.39
N ASP A 276 -7.63 -2.85 -11.65
CA ASP A 276 -6.28 -3.31 -12.01
C ASP A 276 -5.37 -2.09 -12.19
N PHE A 277 -4.13 -2.18 -11.70
CA PHE A 277 -3.18 -1.07 -11.72
C PHE A 277 -1.91 -1.47 -12.48
N GLU A 278 -1.59 -0.73 -13.53
CA GLU A 278 -0.41 -0.97 -14.35
C GLU A 278 0.50 0.27 -14.31
N ALA A 279 1.73 0.11 -13.86
CA ALA A 279 2.79 1.12 -13.89
C ALA A 279 4.09 0.52 -14.46
N ASP A 280 3.93 -0.35 -15.45
CA ASP A 280 5.04 -1.00 -16.13
C ASP A 280 5.82 0.03 -16.95
N CYS A 281 7.15 -0.04 -16.90
CA CYS A 281 8.07 0.91 -17.53
C CYS A 281 7.87 2.38 -17.08
N MET A 282 7.17 2.61 -15.96
CA MET A 282 7.02 3.96 -15.41
C MET A 282 8.38 4.48 -14.93
N VAL A 283 8.68 5.74 -15.24
CA VAL A 283 9.91 6.42 -14.81
C VAL A 283 9.55 7.61 -13.94
N VAL A 284 10.10 7.66 -12.74
CA VAL A 284 10.01 8.80 -11.82
C VAL A 284 11.43 9.28 -11.56
N GLU A 285 11.82 10.42 -12.14
CA GLU A 285 13.15 10.97 -11.89
C GLU A 285 13.27 11.47 -10.45
N GLY A 286 12.18 12.01 -9.90
CA GLY A 286 12.05 12.45 -8.51
C GLY A 286 11.62 11.35 -7.54
N SER A 287 10.77 11.68 -6.58
CA SER A 287 10.33 10.75 -5.52
C SER A 287 8.92 10.23 -5.73
N LEU A 288 8.71 8.96 -5.39
CA LEU A 288 7.45 8.24 -5.49
C LEU A 288 6.95 7.81 -4.11
N PHE A 289 5.75 8.25 -3.75
CA PHE A 289 5.08 7.91 -2.49
C PHE A 289 3.75 7.21 -2.78
N VAL A 290 3.66 5.93 -2.44
CA VAL A 290 2.49 5.09 -2.69
C VAL A 290 1.98 4.51 -1.38
N ARG A 291 0.81 4.99 -0.96
CA ARG A 291 0.08 4.43 0.17
C ARG A 291 -1.34 4.10 -0.28
N ALA A 292 -1.53 2.90 -0.82
CA ALA A 292 -2.79 2.52 -1.48
C ALA A 292 -3.25 1.10 -1.10
N HIS A 293 -4.54 0.86 -1.28
CA HIS A 293 -5.12 -0.48 -1.28
C HIS A 293 -5.37 -0.92 -2.72
N PHE A 294 -4.67 -1.95 -3.18
CA PHE A 294 -4.80 -2.52 -4.51
C PHE A 294 -5.69 -3.77 -4.47
N PRO A 295 -6.96 -3.66 -4.91
CA PRO A 295 -7.94 -4.75 -4.80
C PRO A 295 -7.75 -5.85 -5.85
N LYS A 296 -7.06 -5.58 -6.97
CA LYS A 296 -6.68 -6.58 -7.99
C LYS A 296 -5.18 -6.57 -8.26
N SER A 297 -4.77 -6.75 -9.53
CA SER A 297 -3.36 -6.84 -9.90
C SER A 297 -2.72 -5.46 -9.83
N ALA A 298 -1.46 -5.43 -9.37
CA ALA A 298 -0.66 -4.21 -9.31
C ALA A 298 0.71 -4.53 -9.93
N LYS A 299 0.99 -3.95 -11.10
CA LYS A 299 2.20 -4.20 -11.89
C LYS A 299 3.08 -2.95 -11.87
N PHE A 300 4.36 -3.14 -11.55
CA PHE A 300 5.40 -2.12 -11.47
C PHE A 300 6.68 -2.65 -12.15
N ARG A 301 6.52 -3.45 -13.22
CA ARG A 301 7.65 -4.09 -13.90
C ARG A 301 8.51 -3.01 -14.54
N GLN A 302 9.82 -3.11 -14.38
CA GLN A 302 10.77 -2.11 -14.91
C GLN A 302 10.52 -0.66 -14.43
N LEU A 303 9.80 -0.49 -13.31
CA LEU A 303 9.66 0.81 -12.64
C LEU A 303 11.05 1.37 -12.31
N THR A 304 11.31 2.63 -12.63
CA THR A 304 12.54 3.32 -12.23
C THR A 304 12.21 4.52 -11.35
N VAL A 305 12.83 4.61 -10.17
CA VAL A 305 12.70 5.77 -9.27
C VAL A 305 14.09 6.31 -8.91
N GLY A 306 14.35 7.57 -9.27
CA GLY A 306 15.63 8.25 -9.00
C GLY A 306 15.73 8.86 -7.60
N GLY A 307 14.60 9.25 -7.01
CA GLY A 307 14.49 9.80 -5.66
C GLY A 307 14.17 8.75 -4.60
N ASN A 308 13.37 9.15 -3.60
CA ASN A 308 12.87 8.22 -2.59
C ASN A 308 11.69 7.43 -3.15
N ALA A 309 11.64 6.14 -2.85
CA ALA A 309 10.49 5.28 -3.14
C ALA A 309 9.90 4.79 -1.82
N ASP A 310 8.64 5.10 -1.56
CA ASP A 310 7.93 4.71 -0.35
C ASP A 310 6.64 3.95 -0.70
N PHE A 311 6.58 2.69 -0.31
CA PHE A 311 5.41 1.82 -0.45
C PHE A 311 4.83 1.42 0.91
N SER A 312 5.20 2.15 1.98
CA SER A 312 4.81 1.81 3.34
C SER A 312 3.30 1.83 3.55
N GLY A 313 2.81 0.85 4.30
CA GLY A 313 1.39 0.69 4.60
C GLY A 313 0.49 0.36 3.39
N SER A 314 1.06 0.17 2.19
CA SER A 314 0.29 -0.29 1.03
C SER A 314 -0.17 -1.74 1.20
N THR A 315 -1.34 -2.05 0.68
CA THR A 315 -1.95 -3.38 0.82
C THR A 315 -2.36 -3.92 -0.53
N PHE A 316 -2.08 -5.20 -0.79
CA PHE A 316 -2.30 -5.84 -2.08
C PHE A 316 -3.18 -7.07 -1.93
N ALA A 317 -4.16 -7.25 -2.83
CA ALA A 317 -4.98 -8.47 -2.88
C ALA A 317 -4.31 -9.62 -3.65
N GLN A 318 -3.32 -9.30 -4.49
CA GLN A 318 -2.46 -10.23 -5.22
C GLN A 318 -0.99 -9.88 -4.98
N ILE A 319 -0.05 -10.77 -5.29
CA ILE A 319 1.37 -10.47 -5.13
C ILE A 319 1.75 -9.40 -6.18
N PRO A 320 2.22 -8.20 -5.78
CA PRO A 320 2.56 -7.15 -6.71
C PRO A 320 3.82 -7.49 -7.49
N ASP A 321 3.89 -7.05 -8.74
CA ASP A 321 5.00 -7.36 -9.63
C ASP A 321 5.97 -6.17 -9.72
N PHE A 322 7.08 -6.26 -8.98
CA PHE A 322 8.18 -5.29 -9.06
C PHE A 322 9.36 -5.80 -9.89
N THR A 323 9.18 -6.86 -10.69
CA THR A 323 10.29 -7.47 -11.44
C THR A 323 11.04 -6.42 -12.27
N ASP A 324 12.38 -6.49 -12.23
CA ASP A 324 13.28 -5.52 -12.88
C ASP A 324 13.12 -4.05 -12.46
N ALA A 325 12.35 -3.74 -11.41
CA ALA A 325 12.27 -2.38 -10.88
C ALA A 325 13.64 -1.92 -10.34
N LYS A 326 13.96 -0.65 -10.55
CA LYS A 326 15.21 0.01 -10.16
C LYS A 326 14.90 1.17 -9.23
N PHE A 327 15.59 1.18 -8.10
CA PHE A 327 15.48 2.24 -7.10
C PHE A 327 16.89 2.72 -6.80
N ASP A 328 17.14 4.01 -7.00
CA ASP A 328 18.44 4.62 -6.70
C ASP A 328 18.73 4.65 -5.20
N ARG A 329 17.66 4.67 -4.39
CA ARG A 329 17.69 4.54 -2.93
C ARG A 329 16.88 3.31 -2.50
N PRO A 330 17.24 2.65 -1.38
CA PRO A 330 16.44 1.55 -0.84
C PRO A 330 14.96 1.94 -0.65
N PRO A 331 14.00 1.20 -1.24
CA PRO A 331 12.58 1.52 -1.15
C PRO A 331 12.02 1.14 0.23
N GLU A 332 11.24 2.04 0.83
CA GLU A 332 10.56 1.77 2.09
C GLU A 332 9.35 0.85 1.86
N VAL A 333 9.27 -0.22 2.65
CA VAL A 333 8.25 -1.28 2.54
C VAL A 333 7.60 -1.62 3.89
N ALA A 334 7.90 -0.84 4.93
CA ALA A 334 7.36 -1.04 6.27
C ALA A 334 5.82 -1.09 6.26
N GLY A 335 5.26 -2.09 6.95
CA GLY A 335 3.82 -2.26 7.04
C GLY A 335 3.12 -2.66 5.74
N MET A 336 3.86 -2.93 4.65
CA MET A 336 3.30 -3.44 3.41
C MET A 336 2.64 -4.81 3.62
N VAL A 337 1.42 -4.99 3.12
CA VAL A 337 0.66 -6.24 3.23
C VAL A 337 0.57 -6.91 1.86
N VAL A 338 1.27 -8.04 1.72
CA VAL A 338 1.27 -8.88 0.51
C VAL A 338 0.69 -10.24 0.88
N PRO A 339 -0.21 -10.81 0.06
CA PRO A 339 -0.82 -12.10 0.35
C PRO A 339 0.16 -13.25 0.10
N ALA A 340 -0.09 -14.39 0.73
CA ALA A 340 0.61 -15.62 0.37
C ALA A 340 0.22 -16.09 -1.05
N PRO A 341 1.11 -16.79 -1.77
CA PRO A 341 0.80 -17.31 -3.09
C PRO A 341 -0.39 -18.28 -3.01
N LYS A 342 -1.24 -18.25 -4.04
CA LYS A 342 -2.40 -19.15 -4.11
C LYS A 342 -1.92 -20.57 -4.32
N LEU A 343 -2.37 -21.48 -3.45
CA LEU A 343 -2.03 -22.90 -3.53
C LEU A 343 -3.25 -23.72 -3.98
N SER A 344 -3.00 -24.82 -4.69
CA SER A 344 -4.06 -25.74 -5.12
C SER A 344 -3.63 -27.20 -5.02
N LYS A 345 -4.59 -28.07 -4.71
CA LYS A 345 -4.46 -29.54 -4.87
C LYS A 345 -4.94 -29.89 -6.27
N LEU A 346 -4.31 -30.88 -6.90
CA LEU A 346 -4.64 -31.34 -8.26
C LEU A 346 -4.27 -30.36 -9.39
N GLN A 347 -3.46 -29.34 -9.10
CA GLN A 347 -2.89 -28.51 -10.15
C GLN A 347 -1.97 -29.36 -11.04
N LYS A 348 -2.15 -29.26 -12.36
CA LYS A 348 -1.24 -29.89 -13.33
C LYS A 348 -0.06 -28.95 -13.56
N GLN A 349 1.12 -29.34 -13.10
CA GLN A 349 2.37 -28.66 -13.40
C GLN A 349 3.34 -29.60 -14.10
N VAL A 350 4.06 -29.03 -15.07
CA VAL A 350 5.06 -29.75 -15.87
C VAL A 350 6.16 -30.27 -14.92
N GLY A 351 6.54 -31.53 -15.05
CA GLY A 351 7.61 -32.14 -14.24
C GLY A 351 7.18 -32.63 -12.85
N VAL A 352 5.92 -32.47 -12.47
CA VAL A 352 5.36 -33.01 -11.21
C VAL A 352 4.51 -34.25 -11.52
N ALA A 353 4.82 -35.38 -10.87
CA ALA A 353 4.07 -36.62 -11.09
C ALA A 353 2.60 -36.45 -10.66
N ARG A 354 1.66 -37.07 -11.38
CA ARG A 354 0.22 -36.89 -11.13
C ARG A 354 -0.21 -37.28 -9.71
N PHE A 355 0.45 -38.25 -9.08
CA PHE A 355 0.16 -38.64 -7.71
C PHE A 355 0.70 -37.64 -6.68
N THR A 356 1.78 -36.91 -6.98
CA THR A 356 2.38 -35.96 -6.03
C THR A 356 1.54 -34.70 -5.88
N SER A 357 0.89 -34.23 -6.96
CA SER A 357 -0.04 -33.09 -6.89
C SER A 357 -1.36 -33.39 -6.14
N VAL A 358 -1.65 -34.66 -5.85
CA VAL A 358 -2.75 -35.07 -4.97
C VAL A 358 -2.34 -34.96 -3.49
N LEU A 359 -1.08 -35.26 -3.18
CA LEU A 359 -0.55 -35.30 -1.81
C LEU A 359 -0.10 -33.94 -1.30
N PHE A 360 0.33 -33.04 -2.19
CA PHE A 360 0.88 -31.74 -1.84
C PHE A 360 0.14 -30.59 -2.52
N GLU A 361 0.10 -29.46 -1.83
CA GLU A 361 -0.41 -28.18 -2.34
C GLU A 361 0.68 -27.48 -3.16
N LEU A 362 0.39 -27.18 -4.42
CA LEU A 362 1.31 -26.57 -5.38
C LEU A 362 0.93 -25.11 -5.64
N ALA A 363 1.91 -24.29 -6.02
CA ALA A 363 1.70 -22.88 -6.32
C ALA A 363 0.99 -22.69 -7.66
N GLN A 364 -0.02 -21.82 -7.70
CA GLN A 364 -0.82 -21.59 -8.90
C GLN A 364 -0.06 -20.85 -10.00
N ASP A 365 0.59 -19.74 -9.66
CA ASP A 365 1.31 -18.88 -10.60
C ASP A 365 2.83 -19.13 -10.48
N PRO A 366 3.50 -19.59 -11.56
CA PRO A 366 4.95 -19.73 -11.57
C PRO A 366 5.71 -18.41 -11.40
N ASP A 367 5.14 -17.29 -11.84
CA ASP A 367 5.80 -15.99 -11.84
C ASP A 367 5.89 -15.38 -10.43
N ASP A 368 5.06 -15.87 -9.50
CA ASP A 368 5.08 -15.44 -8.09
C ASP A 368 6.46 -15.64 -7.45
N VAL A 369 7.25 -16.62 -7.89
CA VAL A 369 8.62 -16.83 -7.40
C VAL A 369 9.50 -15.61 -7.69
N LEU A 370 9.42 -15.06 -8.90
CA LEU A 370 10.22 -13.90 -9.32
C LEU A 370 9.75 -12.63 -8.61
N LYS A 371 8.42 -12.43 -8.52
CA LYS A 371 7.82 -11.30 -7.79
C LYS A 371 8.27 -11.29 -6.32
N LEU A 372 8.20 -12.43 -5.64
CA LEU A 372 8.57 -12.57 -4.23
C LEU A 372 10.07 -12.43 -3.99
N ARG A 373 10.93 -12.92 -4.90
CA ARG A 373 12.38 -12.69 -4.82
C ARG A 373 12.72 -11.21 -4.85
N LYS A 374 12.05 -10.46 -5.71
CA LYS A 374 12.25 -9.01 -5.82
C LYS A 374 11.76 -8.27 -4.57
N LEU A 375 10.57 -8.60 -4.07
CA LEU A 375 10.05 -8.05 -2.81
C LEU A 375 10.98 -8.33 -1.63
N LYS A 376 11.52 -9.55 -1.56
CA LYS A 376 12.53 -9.93 -0.57
C LYS A 376 13.80 -9.07 -0.68
N ALA A 377 14.31 -8.87 -1.89
CA ALA A 377 15.47 -8.00 -2.12
C ALA A 377 15.21 -6.55 -1.70
N MET A 378 13.99 -6.04 -1.92
CA MET A 378 13.56 -4.72 -1.45
C MET A 378 13.59 -4.64 0.09
N ALA A 379 12.94 -5.59 0.79
CA ALA A 379 12.94 -5.62 2.25
C ALA A 379 14.35 -5.75 2.85
N LEU A 380 15.22 -6.56 2.23
CA LEU A 380 16.60 -6.72 2.66
C LEU A 380 17.41 -5.42 2.54
N SER A 381 17.14 -4.63 1.49
CA SER A 381 17.85 -3.37 1.22
C SER A 381 17.63 -2.29 2.30
N VAL A 382 16.46 -2.30 2.95
CA VAL A 382 16.12 -1.40 4.08
C VAL A 382 16.32 -2.05 5.45
N HIS A 383 16.85 -3.28 5.50
CA HIS A 383 17.00 -4.07 6.73
C HIS A 383 15.68 -4.34 7.48
N ASP A 384 14.56 -4.39 6.77
CA ASP A 384 13.27 -4.85 7.32
C ASP A 384 13.26 -6.38 7.38
N HIS A 385 13.67 -6.92 8.54
CA HIS A 385 13.79 -8.36 8.73
C HIS A 385 12.45 -9.06 8.92
N GLU A 386 11.42 -8.34 9.37
CA GLU A 386 10.09 -8.92 9.48
C GLU A 386 9.56 -9.21 8.07
N LYS A 387 9.67 -8.22 7.17
CA LYS A 387 9.24 -8.37 5.77
C LYS A 387 10.12 -9.31 4.96
N ASP A 388 11.45 -9.30 5.15
CA ASP A 388 12.34 -10.29 4.53
C ASP A 388 11.92 -11.72 4.92
N GLY A 389 11.56 -11.93 6.19
CA GLY A 389 11.08 -13.21 6.69
C GLY A 389 9.74 -13.65 6.10
N ASP A 390 8.78 -12.73 6.02
CA ASP A 390 7.47 -12.97 5.40
C ASP A 390 7.60 -13.33 3.91
N PHE A 391 8.37 -12.53 3.16
CA PHE A 391 8.61 -12.75 1.73
C PHE A 391 9.39 -14.03 1.47
N PHE A 392 10.35 -14.39 2.34
CA PHE A 392 11.01 -15.69 2.25
C PHE A 392 10.05 -16.87 2.44
N ALA A 393 9.16 -16.80 3.44
CA ALA A 393 8.18 -17.85 3.67
C ALA A 393 7.22 -17.99 2.48
N ALA A 394 6.75 -16.87 1.92
CA ALA A 394 5.94 -16.85 0.72
C ALA A 394 6.71 -17.41 -0.50
N GLU A 395 7.98 -17.03 -0.69
CA GLU A 395 8.86 -17.54 -1.77
C GLU A 395 8.97 -19.07 -1.69
N MET A 396 9.11 -19.62 -0.48
CA MET A 396 9.19 -21.07 -0.27
C MET A 396 7.90 -21.82 -0.60
N LEU A 397 6.74 -21.16 -0.49
CA LEU A 397 5.47 -21.71 -0.95
C LEU A 397 5.35 -21.61 -2.48
N ALA A 398 5.74 -20.48 -3.07
CA ALA A 398 5.68 -20.25 -4.52
C ALA A 398 6.57 -21.21 -5.32
N LYS A 399 7.68 -21.69 -4.73
CA LYS A 399 8.55 -22.70 -5.35
C LYS A 399 7.93 -24.09 -5.49
N ARG A 400 6.80 -24.37 -4.82
CA ARG A 400 6.19 -25.71 -4.85
C ARG A 400 5.61 -26.02 -6.23
N GLY A 401 6.21 -27.02 -6.87
CA GLY A 401 5.84 -27.52 -8.19
C GLY A 401 6.39 -26.73 -9.39
N THR A 402 7.13 -25.64 -9.11
CA THR A 402 7.90 -24.89 -10.12
C THR A 402 9.38 -25.28 -10.02
N GLU A 403 10.06 -24.84 -8.98
CA GLU A 403 11.47 -25.18 -8.71
C GLU A 403 11.61 -26.41 -7.80
N THR A 404 10.65 -26.62 -6.88
CA THR A 404 10.60 -27.79 -5.99
C THR A 404 9.59 -28.79 -6.52
N THR A 405 10.05 -29.75 -7.33
CA THR A 405 9.18 -30.75 -7.99
C THR A 405 9.30 -32.15 -7.40
N SER A 406 10.44 -32.49 -6.78
CA SER A 406 10.70 -33.81 -6.18
C SER A 406 9.77 -34.10 -5.00
N PHE A 407 9.33 -35.36 -4.87
CA PHE A 407 8.50 -35.82 -3.75
C PHE A 407 9.10 -35.47 -2.39
N TRP A 408 10.38 -35.82 -2.16
CA TRP A 408 11.04 -35.55 -0.89
C TRP A 408 11.26 -34.06 -0.67
N GLY A 409 11.54 -33.30 -1.74
CA GLY A 409 11.61 -31.85 -1.67
C GLY A 409 10.30 -31.21 -1.20
N LEU A 410 9.17 -31.63 -1.79
CA LEU A 410 7.84 -31.19 -1.40
C LEU A 410 7.47 -31.66 0.02
N ALA A 411 7.82 -32.89 0.40
CA ALA A 411 7.58 -33.43 1.73
C ALA A 411 8.33 -32.63 2.80
N PHE A 412 9.63 -32.40 2.61
CA PHE A 412 10.45 -31.62 3.55
C PHE A 412 10.02 -30.15 3.60
N ASN A 413 9.70 -29.54 2.46
CA ASN A 413 9.17 -28.17 2.43
C ASN A 413 7.82 -28.08 3.17
N THR A 414 6.92 -29.04 2.97
CA THR A 414 5.63 -29.12 3.67
C THR A 414 5.81 -29.31 5.18
N LEU A 415 6.74 -30.19 5.58
CA LEU A 415 7.06 -30.42 6.97
C LEU A 415 7.62 -29.15 7.62
N TYR A 416 8.58 -28.50 6.98
CA TYR A 416 9.19 -27.27 7.50
C TYR A 416 8.18 -26.13 7.67
N TRP A 417 7.26 -25.99 6.70
CA TRP A 417 6.13 -25.07 6.79
C TRP A 417 5.20 -25.39 7.97
N LYS A 418 4.72 -26.64 8.09
CA LYS A 418 3.75 -27.03 9.14
C LYS A 418 4.34 -27.04 10.55
N LEU A 419 5.64 -27.31 10.68
CA LEU A 419 6.30 -27.37 11.98
C LEU A 419 6.72 -26.00 12.50
N SER A 420 7.04 -25.05 11.62
CA SER A 420 7.70 -23.79 12.04
C SER A 420 7.39 -22.55 11.21
N ASN A 421 6.53 -22.64 10.19
CA ASN A 421 6.36 -21.61 9.17
C ASN A 421 7.70 -21.15 8.58
N PHE A 422 8.52 -22.11 8.11
CA PHE A 422 9.86 -21.83 7.60
C PHE A 422 10.78 -21.10 8.59
N GLY A 423 10.70 -21.47 9.88
CA GLY A 423 11.52 -20.87 10.93
C GLY A 423 11.07 -19.48 11.39
N GLN A 424 9.87 -19.03 11.00
CA GLN A 424 9.31 -17.75 11.46
C GLN A 424 8.51 -17.89 12.77
N SER A 425 7.91 -19.06 13.02
CA SER A 425 7.06 -19.29 14.18
C SER A 425 7.77 -20.10 15.25
N PHE A 426 7.96 -19.53 16.44
CA PHE A 426 8.44 -20.24 17.63
C PHE A 426 7.31 -20.98 18.38
N THR A 427 6.04 -20.62 18.16
CA THR A 427 4.90 -21.25 18.85
C THR A 427 4.45 -22.55 18.17
N GLN A 428 4.64 -22.69 16.86
CA GLN A 428 4.31 -23.92 16.13
C GLN A 428 5.13 -25.12 16.62
N PRO A 429 6.48 -25.04 16.74
CA PRO A 429 7.27 -26.15 17.26
C PRO A 429 6.86 -26.56 18.67
N LEU A 430 6.54 -25.60 19.55
CA LEU A 430 6.12 -25.89 20.92
C LEU A 430 4.77 -26.64 20.97
N ARG A 431 3.81 -26.26 20.12
CA ARG A 431 2.53 -26.98 20.00
C ARG A 431 2.73 -28.41 19.49
N TRP A 432 3.62 -28.59 18.51
CA TRP A 432 3.99 -29.93 18.03
C TRP A 432 4.70 -30.75 19.09
N LEU A 433 5.54 -30.13 19.91
CA LEU A 433 6.22 -30.79 21.02
C LEU A 433 5.20 -31.31 22.04
N ALA A 434 4.24 -30.47 22.46
CA ALA A 434 3.16 -30.89 23.35
C ALA A 434 2.28 -32.01 22.76
N ARG A 435 1.95 -31.94 21.47
CA ARG A 435 1.20 -33.00 20.77
C ARG A 435 1.98 -34.30 20.69
N SER A 436 3.28 -34.23 20.39
CA SER A 436 4.15 -35.40 20.34
C SER A 436 4.26 -36.05 21.72
N PHE A 437 4.41 -35.25 22.78
CA PHE A 437 4.41 -35.73 24.15
C PHE A 437 3.16 -36.57 24.47
N LEU A 438 1.97 -36.04 24.15
CA LEU A 438 0.71 -36.77 24.39
C LEU A 438 0.59 -38.02 23.52
N LEU A 439 0.97 -37.94 22.25
CA LEU A 439 0.93 -39.07 21.32
C LEU A 439 1.83 -40.22 21.80
N PHE A 440 3.09 -39.93 22.13
CA PHE A 440 4.04 -40.94 22.59
C PHE A 440 3.70 -41.46 23.99
N ALA A 441 3.12 -40.62 24.86
CA ALA A 441 2.58 -41.11 26.14
C ALA A 441 1.49 -42.17 25.90
N ALA A 442 0.56 -41.91 24.97
CA ALA A 442 -0.49 -42.87 24.62
C ALA A 442 0.06 -44.14 23.94
N LEU A 443 1.05 -44.01 23.04
CA LEU A 443 1.71 -45.16 22.40
C LEU A 443 2.47 -46.01 23.43
N ASN A 444 3.16 -45.39 24.38
CA ASN A 444 3.84 -46.10 25.47
C ASN A 444 2.84 -46.86 26.35
N VAL A 445 1.69 -46.25 26.69
CA VAL A 445 0.61 -46.96 27.41
C VAL A 445 0.13 -48.16 26.61
N LEU A 446 -0.05 -48.02 25.29
CA LEU A 446 -0.47 -49.11 24.42
C LEU A 446 0.56 -50.25 24.41
N VAL A 447 1.85 -49.95 24.27
CA VAL A 447 2.93 -50.94 24.29
C VAL A 447 2.97 -51.68 25.64
N VAL A 448 2.91 -50.95 26.75
CA VAL A 448 2.87 -51.53 28.11
C VAL A 448 1.62 -52.41 28.29
N SER A 449 0.48 -51.97 27.77
CA SER A 449 -0.80 -52.70 27.87
C SER A 449 -0.80 -54.02 27.11
N ILE A 450 -0.16 -54.05 25.94
CA ILE A 450 -0.04 -55.26 25.11
C ILE A 450 0.99 -56.22 25.71
N GLY A 451 2.13 -55.69 26.16
CA GLY A 451 3.27 -56.49 26.59
C GLY A 451 3.18 -57.05 28.01
N ASN A 452 2.51 -56.33 28.92
CA ASN A 452 2.36 -56.75 30.31
C ASN A 452 0.86 -57.00 30.63
N PRO A 453 0.41 -58.26 30.72
CA PRO A 453 -1.00 -58.59 30.96
C PRO A 453 -1.51 -58.12 32.34
N ASN A 454 -0.63 -57.84 33.29
CA ASN A 454 -0.97 -57.36 34.62
C ASN A 454 -1.10 -55.82 34.71
N SER A 455 -0.74 -55.10 33.65
CA SER A 455 -0.72 -53.63 33.64
C SER A 455 -2.11 -52.98 33.69
N LEU A 456 -3.17 -53.70 33.27
CA LEU A 456 -4.55 -53.17 33.21
C LEU A 456 -5.54 -53.84 34.17
N THR A 457 -5.06 -54.68 35.09
CA THR A 457 -5.90 -55.52 35.97
C THR A 457 -6.56 -54.75 37.11
N THR A 458 -5.92 -53.70 37.65
CA THR A 458 -6.45 -52.89 38.76
C THR A 458 -6.39 -51.39 38.42
N ILE A 459 -7.17 -50.57 39.11
CA ILE A 459 -7.12 -49.10 38.97
C ILE A 459 -5.72 -48.58 39.27
N ALA A 460 -5.05 -49.15 40.29
CA ALA A 460 -3.69 -48.79 40.66
C ALA A 460 -2.69 -49.12 39.55
N SER A 461 -2.70 -50.34 38.99
CA SER A 461 -1.78 -50.72 37.90
C SER A 461 -2.01 -49.92 36.62
N ARG A 462 -3.27 -49.58 36.29
CA ARG A 462 -3.62 -48.67 35.18
C ARG A 462 -3.03 -47.28 35.38
N SER A 463 -3.22 -46.69 36.56
CA SER A 463 -2.72 -45.35 36.86
C SER A 463 -1.20 -45.30 36.78
N LEU A 464 -0.52 -46.33 37.28
CA LEU A 464 0.93 -46.40 37.31
C LEU A 464 1.53 -46.61 35.91
N ALA A 465 0.88 -47.40 35.05
CA ALA A 465 1.25 -47.54 33.64
C ALA A 465 1.13 -46.22 32.86
N VAL A 466 0.06 -45.44 33.11
CA VAL A 466 -0.15 -44.13 32.49
C VAL A 466 0.90 -43.13 32.96
N VAL A 467 1.15 -43.04 34.28
CA VAL A 467 2.14 -42.13 34.86
C VAL A 467 3.55 -42.48 34.37
N PHE A 468 3.92 -43.76 34.37
CA PHE A 468 5.19 -44.23 33.81
C PHE A 468 5.35 -43.84 32.33
N SER A 469 4.33 -44.12 31.52
CA SER A 469 4.35 -43.85 30.07
C SER A 469 4.41 -42.37 29.73
N ALA A 470 3.70 -41.54 30.49
CA ALA A 470 3.78 -40.09 30.41
C ALA A 470 5.16 -39.60 30.83
N PHE A 471 5.73 -40.13 31.91
CA PHE A 471 7.06 -39.75 32.37
C PHE A 471 8.16 -40.16 31.38
N LEU A 472 8.07 -41.36 30.81
CA LEU A 472 8.97 -41.83 29.75
C LEU A 472 8.87 -40.95 28.50
N SER A 473 7.65 -40.58 28.09
CA SER A 473 7.43 -39.64 26.99
C SER A 473 8.03 -38.26 27.28
N LEU A 474 7.86 -37.73 28.49
CA LEU A 474 8.46 -36.45 28.90
C LEU A 474 9.97 -36.49 28.78
N LYS A 475 10.61 -37.54 29.32
CA LYS A 475 12.06 -37.75 29.27
C LYS A 475 12.61 -37.77 27.84
N ASN A 476 11.83 -38.29 26.89
CA ASN A 476 12.21 -38.41 25.48
C ASN A 476 11.74 -37.24 24.58
N SER A 477 10.94 -36.30 25.11
CA SER A 477 10.37 -35.20 24.32
C SER A 477 11.38 -34.13 23.93
N ILE A 478 12.45 -33.97 24.71
CA ILE A 478 13.54 -33.05 24.44
C ILE A 478 14.85 -33.84 24.59
N PRO A 479 15.74 -33.84 23.58
CA PRO A 479 17.05 -34.47 23.72
C PRO A 479 17.78 -33.91 24.95
N LEU A 480 18.40 -34.79 25.73
CA LEU A 480 19.16 -34.43 26.95
C LEU A 480 18.31 -33.93 28.13
N LEU A 481 16.98 -33.91 28.04
CA LEU A 481 16.13 -33.55 29.19
C LEU A 481 16.36 -34.52 30.36
N GLY A 482 16.51 -35.81 30.06
CA GLY A 482 16.83 -36.84 31.05
C GLY A 482 18.20 -36.71 31.72
N SER A 483 19.14 -35.95 31.15
CA SER A 483 20.43 -35.65 31.81
C SER A 483 20.41 -34.33 32.57
N LEU A 484 19.60 -33.36 32.14
CA LEU A 484 19.40 -32.08 32.82
C LEU A 484 18.67 -32.22 34.15
N PHE A 485 17.74 -33.16 34.23
CA PHE A 485 17.05 -33.47 35.47
C PHE A 485 17.58 -34.77 36.06
N ARG A 486 18.53 -34.68 36.99
CA ARG A 486 18.78 -35.75 37.96
C ARG A 486 17.59 -35.79 38.91
N PHE A 487 16.54 -36.49 38.51
CA PHE A 487 15.36 -36.69 39.34
C PHE A 487 15.69 -37.66 40.49
N ALA A 488 16.37 -37.12 41.52
CA ALA A 488 16.80 -37.72 42.79
C ALA A 488 17.50 -39.10 42.73
N PRO A 489 18.77 -39.23 43.14
CA PRO A 489 19.30 -40.55 43.49
C PRO A 489 18.45 -41.11 44.63
N ALA A 490 17.92 -42.31 44.45
CA ALA A 490 17.26 -43.01 45.53
C ALA A 490 18.30 -43.28 46.65
N PRO A 491 17.91 -43.19 47.94
CA PRO A 491 18.82 -43.49 49.05
C PRO A 491 19.39 -44.91 48.92
N GLU A 492 20.58 -45.14 49.48
CA GLU A 492 21.28 -46.44 49.38
C GLU A 492 20.34 -47.62 49.65
N GLY A 493 20.24 -48.54 48.69
CA GLY A 493 19.35 -49.71 48.76
C GLY A 493 17.95 -49.53 48.15
N HIS A 494 17.60 -48.36 47.62
CA HIS A 494 16.31 -48.11 46.96
C HIS A 494 16.49 -47.85 45.45
N VAL A 495 15.58 -48.37 44.63
CA VAL A 495 15.40 -47.97 43.22
C VAL A 495 14.29 -46.93 43.13
N SER A 496 14.38 -45.98 42.20
CA SER A 496 13.29 -45.03 41.99
C SER A 496 12.02 -45.78 41.57
N TRP A 497 10.82 -45.24 41.86
CA TRP A 497 9.56 -45.88 41.44
C TRP A 497 9.54 -46.15 39.93
N PHE A 498 10.17 -45.27 39.15
CA PHE A 498 10.29 -45.39 37.70
C PHE A 498 11.22 -46.53 37.31
N GLN A 499 12.41 -46.61 37.92
CA GLN A 499 13.35 -47.70 37.68
C GLN A 499 12.77 -49.03 38.13
N GLY A 500 12.17 -49.10 39.32
CA GLY A 500 11.51 -50.30 39.81
C GLY A 500 10.38 -50.77 38.89
N TYR A 501 9.58 -49.86 38.33
CA TYR A 501 8.58 -50.24 37.32
C TYR A 501 9.23 -50.68 36.00
N TYR A 502 10.28 -50.00 35.55
CA TYR A 502 11.03 -50.39 34.38
C TYR A 502 11.63 -51.80 34.51
N ASP A 503 12.22 -52.13 35.66
CA ASP A 503 12.78 -53.45 35.98
C ASP A 503 11.70 -54.55 35.92
N THR A 504 10.45 -54.25 36.34
CA THR A 504 9.34 -55.22 36.16
C THR A 504 8.99 -55.48 34.70
N LEU A 505 9.28 -54.53 33.80
CA LEU A 505 9.07 -54.68 32.36
C LEU A 505 10.21 -55.46 31.69
N GLU A 506 11.40 -55.58 32.31
CA GLU A 506 12.50 -56.39 31.78
C GLU A 506 12.14 -57.88 31.68
N ALA A 507 11.17 -58.35 32.46
CA ALA A 507 10.57 -59.68 32.30
C ALA A 507 9.87 -59.86 30.93
N TYR A 508 9.61 -58.76 30.20
CA TYR A 508 8.97 -58.70 28.90
C TYR A 508 9.87 -57.96 27.89
N PRO A 509 10.97 -58.57 27.42
CA PRO A 509 12.01 -57.88 26.65
C PRO A 509 11.50 -57.19 25.38
N ALA A 510 10.55 -57.80 24.66
CA ALA A 510 9.94 -57.18 23.48
C ALA A 510 9.24 -55.83 23.80
N THR A 511 8.60 -55.71 24.96
CA THR A 511 7.97 -54.46 25.42
C THR A 511 9.02 -53.37 25.61
N VAL A 512 10.14 -53.74 26.25
CA VAL A 512 11.26 -52.84 26.51
C VAL A 512 11.88 -52.36 25.20
N ASP A 513 12.13 -53.26 24.25
CA ASP A 513 12.68 -52.92 22.93
C ASP A 513 11.79 -51.92 22.18
N TRP A 514 10.47 -52.12 22.19
CA TRP A 514 9.52 -51.19 21.58
C TRP A 514 9.49 -49.83 22.28
N LEU A 515 9.54 -49.79 23.62
CA LEU A 515 9.61 -48.55 24.39
C LEU A 515 10.91 -47.77 24.09
N ILE A 516 12.04 -48.47 23.96
CA ILE A 516 13.32 -47.86 23.56
C ILE A 516 13.21 -47.32 22.13
N GLY A 517 12.70 -48.13 21.19
CA GLY A 517 12.52 -47.73 19.79
C GLY A 517 11.65 -46.48 19.64
N LEU A 518 10.49 -46.45 20.31
CA LEU A 518 9.62 -45.27 20.36
C LEU A 518 10.33 -44.06 20.99
N GLY A 519 11.11 -44.29 22.06
CA GLY A 519 11.91 -43.25 22.69
C GLY A 519 12.95 -42.64 21.76
N VAL A 520 13.64 -43.46 20.95
CA VAL A 520 14.60 -42.97 19.94
C VAL A 520 13.90 -42.09 18.89
N VAL A 521 12.76 -42.55 18.36
CA VAL A 521 11.98 -41.79 17.38
C VAL A 521 11.50 -40.46 17.96
N GLN A 522 10.98 -40.48 19.19
CA GLN A 522 10.53 -39.27 19.88
C GLN A 522 11.67 -38.28 20.12
N ASN A 523 12.86 -38.76 20.49
CA ASN A 523 14.04 -37.93 20.69
C ASN A 523 14.49 -37.25 19.39
N ILE A 524 14.53 -37.97 18.27
CA ILE A 524 14.87 -37.38 16.96
C ILE A 524 13.87 -36.28 16.61
N PHE A 525 12.57 -36.57 16.75
CA PHE A 525 11.52 -35.59 16.45
C PHE A 525 11.57 -34.38 17.38
N GLY A 526 11.74 -34.60 18.69
CA GLY A 526 11.92 -33.54 19.69
C GLY A 526 13.15 -32.67 19.43
N GLY A 527 14.25 -33.28 18.97
CA GLY A 527 15.45 -32.56 18.56
C GLY A 527 15.23 -31.65 17.36
N VAL A 528 14.51 -32.13 16.34
CA VAL A 528 14.11 -31.30 15.20
C VAL A 528 13.22 -30.13 15.64
N LEU A 529 12.23 -30.37 16.50
CA LEU A 529 11.36 -29.31 17.01
C LEU A 529 12.11 -28.28 17.86
N LEU A 530 13.03 -28.74 18.72
CA LEU A 530 13.89 -27.85 19.50
C LEU A 530 14.78 -27.01 18.59
N PHE A 531 15.38 -27.62 17.57
CA PHE A 531 16.17 -26.90 16.57
C PHE A 531 15.33 -25.83 15.87
N LEU A 532 14.12 -26.17 15.41
CA LEU A 532 13.22 -25.22 14.74
C LEU A 532 12.77 -24.09 15.68
N PHE A 533 12.54 -24.39 16.96
CA PHE A 533 12.24 -23.39 17.97
C PHE A 533 13.41 -22.41 18.17
N LEU A 534 14.64 -22.94 18.31
CA LEU A 534 15.85 -22.14 18.44
C LEU A 534 16.14 -21.32 17.18
N LEU A 535 15.90 -21.88 16.00
CA LEU A 535 16.01 -21.18 14.73
C LEU A 535 15.03 -19.99 14.66
N ALA A 536 13.79 -20.18 15.09
CA ALA A 536 12.81 -19.10 15.15
C ALA A 536 13.19 -18.00 16.17
N LEU A 537 13.73 -18.39 17.33
CA LEU A 537 14.28 -17.43 18.29
C LEU A 537 15.46 -16.65 17.72
N ARG A 538 16.39 -17.34 17.04
CA ARG A 538 17.55 -16.72 16.38
C ARG A 538 17.09 -15.70 15.35
N ASN A 539 16.14 -16.06 14.50
CA ASN A 539 15.59 -15.18 13.47
C ASN A 539 14.91 -13.95 14.09
N ARG A 540 14.14 -14.15 15.16
CA ARG A 540 13.38 -13.06 15.81
C ARG A 540 14.25 -12.11 16.62
N PHE A 541 15.20 -12.62 17.40
CA PHE A 541 16.04 -11.84 18.32
C PHE A 541 17.42 -11.49 17.74
N ARG A 542 17.71 -11.89 16.50
CA ARG A 542 18.99 -11.64 15.83
C ARG A 542 20.20 -12.09 16.66
N LEU A 543 20.09 -13.27 17.29
CA LEU A 543 21.21 -13.87 17.99
C LEU A 543 22.28 -14.22 16.95
N LYS A 544 23.42 -13.52 17.02
CA LYS A 544 24.57 -13.74 16.13
C LYS A 544 25.37 -14.96 16.57
#